data_AF-A0A8B9RJR5-F1
#
_entry.id   AF-A0A8B9RJR5-F1
#
_cell.length_a   1.000
_cell.length_b   1.000
_cell.length_c   1.000
_cell.angle_alpha   90.00
_cell.angle_beta   90.00
_cell.angle_gamma   90.00
#
_symmetry.space_group_name_H-M   'P 1'
#
loop_
_entity.id
_entity.type
_entity.pdbx_description
1 polymer ?
#
loop_
_entity_poly.entity_id
_entity_poly.type
_entity_poly.pdbx_seq_one_letter_code
_entity_poly.pdbx_strand_id
1 'polypeptide(L)'
;PFTCWNFHLAHTPAPVILFVCVCSAGNGPSGICLSYLLSGHTPYLSPDGFHPNPILHSKLAESPHLSLFEQDLEYLCEGVEGRSSNPVAVLFDSLLLPDSDFGLDYASPLVWRYEPERATPHLVLGKGPPGGAWHAMEGSMLTLSLANWMELPGLKLKDWMREKRRYK
;
A
#
# COMPACT_ATOMS: atom_id res chain seq x y z
N PRO A 1 -26.46 0.21 -1.73
CA PRO A 1 -25.60 -0.77 -2.43
C PRO A 1 -24.14 -0.61 -2.01
N PHE A 2 -23.61 -1.58 -1.26
CA PHE A 2 -22.19 -1.64 -0.91
C PHE A 2 -21.46 -2.42 -1.98
N THR A 3 -20.29 -1.95 -2.41
CA THR A 3 -19.42 -2.72 -3.30
C THR A 3 -18.53 -3.60 -2.44
N CYS A 4 -18.60 -4.91 -2.65
CA CYS A 4 -17.75 -5.90 -1.99
C CYS A 4 -16.61 -6.29 -2.92
N TRP A 5 -15.36 -6.12 -2.46
CA TRP A 5 -14.19 -6.69 -3.12
C TRP A 5 -13.79 -7.95 -2.38
N ASN A 6 -13.98 -9.09 -3.03
CA ASN A 6 -13.59 -10.38 -2.50
C ASN A 6 -12.29 -10.79 -3.19
N PHE A 7 -11.15 -10.54 -2.55
CA PHE A 7 -9.87 -11.09 -2.99
C PHE A 7 -9.95 -12.61 -2.72
N HIS A 8 -10.34 -13.38 -3.74
CA HIS A 8 -10.47 -14.84 -3.65
C HIS A 8 -9.09 -15.45 -3.36
N LEU A 9 -8.82 -15.73 -2.08
CA LEU A 9 -7.86 -16.74 -1.67
C LEU A 9 -8.63 -18.05 -1.51
N ALA A 10 -8.31 -18.99 -2.39
CA ALA A 10 -8.96 -20.28 -2.48
C ALA A 10 -8.82 -21.11 -1.19
N HIS A 11 -9.94 -21.71 -0.77
CA HIS A 11 -10.08 -22.87 0.12
C HIS A 11 -9.36 -22.84 1.48
N THR A 12 -10.06 -22.41 2.52
CA THR A 12 -9.86 -22.94 3.89
C THR A 12 -11.20 -23.06 4.64
N PRO A 13 -11.40 -24.13 5.44
CA PRO A 13 -12.59 -24.32 6.25
C PRO A 13 -12.60 -23.28 7.39
N ALA A 14 -13.77 -22.69 7.62
CA ALA A 14 -13.98 -21.50 8.44
C ALA A 14 -13.16 -21.45 9.74
N PRO A 15 -12.17 -20.54 9.86
CA PRO A 15 -11.71 -20.06 11.14
C PRO A 15 -12.39 -18.72 11.45
N VAL A 16 -12.37 -18.36 12.73
CA VAL A 16 -12.88 -17.11 13.30
C VAL A 16 -12.61 -15.94 12.36
N ILE A 17 -13.65 -15.46 11.68
CA ILE A 17 -13.58 -14.25 10.86
C ILE A 17 -13.36 -13.11 11.84
N LEU A 18 -12.12 -12.63 11.96
CA LEU A 18 -11.88 -11.34 12.58
C LEU A 18 -12.53 -10.32 11.65
N PHE A 19 -13.74 -9.88 11.99
CA PHE A 19 -14.42 -8.81 11.29
C PHE A 19 -13.65 -7.50 11.55
N VAL A 20 -12.54 -7.31 10.85
CA VAL A 20 -12.01 -5.97 10.64
C VAL A 20 -12.96 -5.33 9.64
N CYS A 21 -14.09 -4.83 10.15
CA CYS A 21 -14.89 -3.94 9.35
C CYS A 21 -14.07 -2.67 9.18
N VAL A 22 -13.52 -2.46 7.99
CA VAL A 22 -13.10 -1.13 7.53
C VAL A 22 -14.38 -0.32 7.25
N CYS A 23 -15.23 -0.20 8.28
CA CYS A 23 -16.58 0.37 8.25
C CYS A 23 -16.53 1.90 8.15
N SER A 24 -15.40 2.52 8.50
CA SER A 24 -15.19 3.95 8.39
C SER A 24 -14.30 4.24 7.17
N ALA A 25 -14.96 4.61 6.07
CA ALA A 25 -14.42 5.35 4.93
C ALA A 25 -13.53 4.60 3.91
N GLY A 26 -14.10 3.57 3.27
CA GLY A 26 -14.00 3.49 1.81
C GLY A 26 -13.14 2.35 1.24
N ASN A 27 -13.65 1.78 0.14
CA ASN A 27 -12.91 1.00 -0.85
C ASN A 27 -11.96 1.88 -1.69
N GLY A 28 -11.38 2.90 -1.05
CA GLY A 28 -10.39 3.78 -1.62
C GLY A 28 -8.97 3.21 -1.48
N PRO A 29 -7.94 4.01 -1.75
CA PRO A 29 -6.56 3.55 -1.89
C PRO A 29 -6.02 2.95 -0.59
N SER A 30 -6.29 3.62 0.53
CA SER A 30 -5.92 3.18 1.87
C SER A 30 -6.61 1.86 2.25
N GLY A 31 -7.89 1.71 1.92
CA GLY A 31 -8.65 0.49 2.17
C GLY A 31 -8.14 -0.70 1.36
N ILE A 32 -7.78 -0.49 0.09
CA ILE A 32 -7.22 -1.54 -0.76
C ILE A 32 -5.78 -1.87 -0.33
N CYS A 33 -4.97 -0.88 0.07
CA CYS A 33 -3.64 -1.10 0.62
C CYS A 33 -3.69 -1.95 1.91
N LEU A 34 -4.62 -1.63 2.83
CA LEU A 34 -4.84 -2.41 4.03
C LEU A 34 -5.31 -3.84 3.71
N SER A 35 -6.18 -4.00 2.72
CA SER A 35 -6.60 -5.33 2.26
C SER A 35 -5.44 -6.16 1.72
N TYR A 36 -4.55 -5.53 0.96
CA TYR A 36 -3.33 -6.19 0.46
C TYR A 36 -2.45 -6.67 1.61
N LEU A 37 -2.25 -5.83 2.62
CA LEU A 37 -1.54 -6.19 3.85
C LEU A 37 -2.19 -7.38 4.57
N LEU A 38 -3.49 -7.28 4.85
CA LEU A 38 -4.25 -8.32 5.56
C LEU A 38 -4.34 -9.63 4.76
N SER A 39 -4.18 -9.58 3.44
CA SER A 39 -4.13 -10.79 2.61
C SER A 39 -2.84 -11.61 2.75
N GLY A 40 -1.88 -11.14 3.56
CA GLY A 40 -0.61 -11.81 3.81
C GLY A 40 0.56 -11.21 3.04
N HIS A 41 0.42 -10.02 2.44
CA HIS A 41 1.54 -9.35 1.80
C HIS A 41 2.24 -8.44 2.80
N THR A 42 3.46 -8.79 3.17
CA THR A 42 4.23 -8.08 4.19
C THR A 42 5.43 -7.35 3.55
N PRO A 43 5.63 -6.06 3.88
CA PRO A 43 6.73 -5.27 3.34
C PRO A 43 8.04 -5.54 4.10
N TYR A 44 9.09 -5.76 3.34
CA TYR A 44 10.47 -5.91 3.80
C TYR A 44 11.36 -4.91 3.08
N LEU A 45 12.50 -4.56 3.65
CA LEU A 45 13.51 -3.82 2.92
C LEU A 45 14.09 -4.70 1.80
N SER A 46 14.14 -4.18 0.59
CA SER A 46 14.82 -4.84 -0.52
C SER A 46 16.33 -4.84 -0.28
N PRO A 47 17.06 -5.93 -0.59
CA PRO A 47 18.53 -5.95 -0.47
C PRO A 47 19.22 -4.86 -1.29
N ASP A 48 18.64 -4.52 -2.45
CA ASP A 48 19.11 -3.45 -3.34
C ASP A 48 18.30 -2.16 -3.16
N GLY A 49 17.45 -2.09 -2.12
CA GLY A 49 16.56 -0.99 -1.84
C GLY A 49 17.31 0.23 -1.33
N PHE A 50 17.15 1.37 -2.00
CA PHE A 50 17.74 2.64 -1.61
C PHE A 50 16.66 3.67 -1.33
N HIS A 51 16.80 4.41 -0.24
CA HIS A 51 15.91 5.53 0.09
C HIS A 51 16.70 6.85 -0.02
N PRO A 52 16.17 7.89 -0.71
CA PRO A 52 16.89 9.14 -0.97
C PRO A 52 17.25 9.92 0.31
N ASN A 53 16.41 9.83 1.36
CA ASN A 53 16.77 10.34 2.69
C ASN A 53 17.81 9.41 3.35
N PRO A 54 19.07 9.85 3.55
CA PRO A 54 20.13 9.01 4.07
C PRO A 54 19.93 8.61 5.55
N ILE A 55 19.25 9.45 6.33
CA ILE A 55 18.96 9.17 7.75
C ILE A 55 17.92 8.06 7.83
N LEU A 56 16.82 8.19 7.08
CA LEU A 56 15.81 7.13 7.04
C LEU A 56 16.40 5.83 6.46
N HIS A 57 17.23 5.92 5.43
CA HIS A 57 17.92 4.77 4.87
C HIS A 57 18.81 4.05 5.90
N SER A 58 19.61 4.78 6.67
CA SER A 58 20.46 4.16 7.71
C SER A 58 19.63 3.45 8.77
N LYS A 59 18.52 4.06 9.21
CA LYS A 59 17.63 3.45 10.20
C LYS A 59 17.01 2.14 9.70
N LEU A 60 16.53 2.12 8.45
CA LEU A 60 15.98 0.91 7.84
C LEU A 60 17.03 -0.21 7.71
N ALA A 61 18.29 0.17 7.46
CA ALA A 61 19.41 -0.75 7.29
C ALA A 61 19.90 -1.38 8.61
N GLU A 62 19.44 -0.92 9.78
CA GLU A 62 19.80 -1.51 11.07
C GLU A 62 19.16 -2.89 11.27
N SER A 63 17.94 -3.09 10.78
CA SER A 63 17.18 -4.34 10.94
C SER A 63 16.53 -4.83 9.64
N PRO A 64 17.30 -5.08 8.57
CA PRO A 64 16.76 -5.38 7.24
C PRO A 64 16.08 -6.76 7.14
N HIS A 65 16.31 -7.62 8.14
CA HIS A 65 15.75 -8.97 8.22
C HIS A 65 14.33 -8.99 8.79
N LEU A 66 13.90 -7.93 9.47
CA LEU A 66 12.56 -7.79 10.02
C LEU A 66 11.62 -7.18 8.98
N SER A 67 10.34 -7.54 9.05
CA SER A 67 9.33 -6.79 8.30
C SER A 67 9.25 -5.35 8.83
N LEU A 68 8.79 -4.43 7.99
CA LEU A 68 8.64 -3.02 8.39
C LEU A 68 7.80 -2.87 9.68
N PHE A 69 6.79 -3.73 9.87
CA PHE A 69 5.90 -3.68 11.03
C PHE A 69 6.47 -4.31 12.30
N GLU A 70 7.57 -5.06 12.17
CA GLU A 70 8.31 -5.64 13.30
C GLU A 70 9.49 -4.74 13.73
N GLN A 71 9.75 -3.67 12.98
CA GLN A 71 10.73 -2.64 13.33
C GLN A 71 10.08 -1.59 14.26
N ASP A 72 10.92 -0.78 14.91
CA ASP A 72 10.48 0.34 15.72
C ASP A 72 9.98 1.49 14.83
N LEU A 73 8.65 1.53 14.63
CA LEU A 73 8.01 2.55 13.81
C LEU A 73 8.16 3.96 14.41
N GLU A 74 8.22 4.10 15.74
CA GLU A 74 8.40 5.41 16.37
C GLU A 74 9.78 5.96 16.03
N TYR A 75 10.81 5.12 16.17
CA TYR A 75 12.18 5.44 15.76
C TYR A 75 12.30 5.76 14.26
N LEU A 76 11.66 4.96 13.39
CA LEU A 76 11.68 5.20 11.94
C LEU A 76 10.98 6.49 11.54
N CYS A 77 9.95 6.91 12.28
CA CYS A 77 9.18 8.11 11.99
C CYS A 77 9.91 9.41 12.38
N GLU A 78 10.90 9.37 13.27
CA GLU A 78 11.61 10.57 13.70
C GLU A 78 12.26 11.30 12.52
N GLY A 79 11.93 12.58 12.35
CA GLY A 79 12.50 13.43 11.31
C GLY A 79 11.90 13.19 9.92
N VAL A 80 10.85 12.38 9.81
CA VAL A 80 10.07 12.26 8.57
C VAL A 80 9.00 13.36 8.55
N GLU A 81 9.03 14.20 7.51
CA GLU A 81 8.09 15.31 7.32
C GLU A 81 7.14 15.04 6.15
N GLY A 82 5.89 15.49 6.26
CA GLY A 82 4.91 15.33 5.18
C GLY A 82 3.56 15.98 5.48
N ARG A 83 2.57 15.64 4.66
CA ARG A 83 1.27 16.34 4.61
C ARG A 83 0.24 15.82 5.63
N SER A 84 0.56 14.77 6.38
CA SER A 84 -0.33 14.14 7.35
C SER A 84 0.17 14.38 8.78
N SER A 85 -0.76 14.52 9.73
CA SER A 85 -0.43 14.56 11.16
C SER A 85 -0.14 13.18 11.75
N ASN A 86 -0.39 12.10 11.00
CA ASN A 86 -0.02 10.74 11.39
C ASN A 86 1.38 10.41 10.86
N PRO A 87 2.40 10.31 11.73
CA PRO A 87 3.79 10.09 11.30
C PRO A 87 4.00 8.74 10.60
N VAL A 88 3.25 7.71 10.98
CA VAL A 88 3.32 6.38 10.33
C VAL A 88 2.79 6.46 8.90
N ALA A 89 1.74 7.25 8.67
CA ALA A 89 1.22 7.46 7.32
C ALA A 89 2.27 8.19 6.44
N VAL A 90 2.93 9.21 6.99
CA VAL A 90 3.99 9.94 6.28
C VAL A 90 5.20 9.04 5.98
N LEU A 91 5.63 8.23 6.95
CA LEU A 91 6.68 7.23 6.77
C LEU A 91 6.32 6.28 5.63
N PHE A 92 5.11 5.73 5.66
CA PHE A 92 4.68 4.76 4.65
C PHE A 92 4.58 5.38 3.25
N ASP A 93 4.07 6.61 3.13
CA ASP A 93 4.07 7.35 1.86
C ASP A 93 5.49 7.58 1.33
N SER A 94 6.42 7.96 2.22
CA SER A 94 7.83 8.18 1.89
C SER A 94 8.53 6.89 1.43
N LEU A 95 8.15 5.73 1.98
CA LEU A 95 8.70 4.43 1.59
C LEU A 95 8.06 3.87 0.32
N LEU A 96 6.77 4.12 0.07
CA LEU A 96 6.11 3.63 -1.14
C LEU A 96 6.51 4.46 -2.36
N LEU A 97 6.58 5.78 -2.22
CA LEU A 97 6.83 6.73 -3.30
C LEU A 97 7.80 7.83 -2.84
N PRO A 98 9.09 7.50 -2.67
CA PRO A 98 10.08 8.45 -2.15
C PRO A 98 10.16 9.71 -3.02
N ASP A 99 10.16 10.89 -2.38
CA ASP A 99 10.22 12.23 -3.01
C ASP A 99 9.21 12.46 -4.15
N SER A 100 8.09 11.73 -4.15
CA SER A 100 7.08 11.88 -5.19
C SER A 100 6.39 13.25 -5.17
N ASP A 101 6.38 13.94 -4.03
CA ASP A 101 5.93 15.34 -3.91
C ASP A 101 6.82 16.31 -4.73
N PHE A 102 8.06 15.95 -5.01
CA PHE A 102 9.00 16.70 -5.86
C PHE A 102 8.94 16.28 -7.34
N GLY A 103 8.04 15.37 -7.70
CA GLY A 103 7.91 14.86 -9.07
C GLY A 103 8.97 13.83 -9.46
N LEU A 104 9.73 13.29 -8.50
CA LEU A 104 10.76 12.30 -8.75
C LEU A 104 10.15 10.88 -8.78
N ASP A 105 10.72 10.01 -9.63
CA ASP A 105 10.27 8.61 -9.83
C ASP A 105 11.32 7.65 -9.25
N TYR A 106 11.46 7.66 -7.93
CA TYR A 106 12.29 6.68 -7.22
C TYR A 106 11.54 5.37 -7.02
N ALA A 107 12.25 4.25 -7.16
CA ALA A 107 11.69 2.95 -6.81
C ALA A 107 11.49 2.86 -5.30
N SER A 108 10.40 2.23 -4.86
CA SER A 108 10.22 1.91 -3.45
C SER A 108 11.39 1.04 -2.96
N PRO A 109 12.02 1.36 -1.83
CA PRO A 109 12.98 0.48 -1.18
C PRO A 109 12.32 -0.79 -0.60
N LEU A 110 10.99 -0.89 -0.61
CA LEU A 110 10.27 -2.04 -0.07
C LEU A 110 10.02 -3.12 -1.12
N VAL A 111 10.18 -4.37 -0.70
CA VAL A 111 9.71 -5.55 -1.41
C VAL A 111 8.57 -6.20 -0.64
N TRP A 112 7.51 -6.58 -1.34
CA TRP A 112 6.34 -7.21 -0.76
C TRP A 112 6.48 -8.72 -0.87
N ARG A 113 6.50 -9.41 0.27
CA ARG A 113 6.58 -10.88 0.35
C ARG A 113 5.22 -11.42 0.74
N TYR A 114 4.80 -12.48 0.05
CA TYR A 114 3.55 -13.17 0.37
C TYR A 114 3.82 -14.23 1.44
N GLU A 115 3.19 -14.07 2.59
CA GLU A 115 3.30 -14.91 3.79
C GLU A 115 1.89 -15.35 4.22
N PRO A 116 1.38 -16.50 3.74
CA PRO A 116 0.00 -16.92 3.97
C PRO A 116 -0.33 -17.13 5.46
N GLU A 117 0.67 -17.50 6.26
CA GLU A 117 0.58 -17.62 7.72
C GLU A 117 0.25 -16.29 8.42
N ARG A 118 0.54 -15.15 7.78
CA ARG A 118 0.17 -13.81 8.28
C ARG A 118 -1.17 -13.31 7.73
N ALA A 119 -1.80 -14.06 6.82
CA ALA A 119 -3.06 -13.66 6.22
C ALA A 119 -4.18 -13.69 7.27
N THR A 120 -4.88 -12.56 7.38
CA THR A 120 -6.08 -12.43 8.20
C THR A 120 -7.30 -12.39 7.27
N PRO A 121 -8.25 -13.34 7.39
CA PRO A 121 -9.49 -13.29 6.62
C PRO A 121 -10.22 -11.98 6.88
N HIS A 122 -10.50 -11.22 5.81
CA HIS A 122 -11.09 -9.89 5.93
C HIS A 122 -12.03 -9.61 4.75
N LEU A 123 -12.90 -8.61 4.93
CA LEU A 123 -13.86 -8.18 3.93
C LEU A 123 -13.80 -6.66 3.77
N VAL A 124 -13.55 -6.19 2.55
CA VAL A 124 -13.55 -4.76 2.23
C VAL A 124 -14.95 -4.36 1.77
N LEU A 125 -15.60 -3.51 2.57
CA LEU A 125 -16.93 -2.96 2.27
C LEU A 125 -16.82 -1.45 2.03
N GLY A 126 -17.17 -1.02 0.82
CA GLY A 126 -17.23 0.41 0.47
C GLY A 126 -18.67 0.88 0.27
N LYS A 127 -18.99 2.08 0.75
CA LYS A 127 -20.18 2.82 0.29
C LYS A 127 -19.85 3.43 -1.07
N GLY A 128 -20.52 2.99 -2.12
CA GLY A 128 -20.29 3.47 -3.48
C GLY A 128 -19.42 2.54 -4.32
N PRO A 129 -19.14 2.93 -5.57
CA PRO A 129 -18.43 2.11 -6.56
C PRO A 129 -16.94 1.90 -6.20
N PRO A 130 -16.27 0.89 -6.77
CA PRO A 130 -14.84 0.64 -6.59
C PRO A 130 -13.95 1.87 -6.78
N GLY A 131 -12.93 2.02 -5.94
CA GLY A 131 -11.95 3.12 -6.02
C GLY A 131 -12.27 4.32 -5.14
N GLY A 132 -13.43 4.34 -4.47
CA GLY A 132 -13.81 5.39 -3.53
C GLY A 132 -13.78 6.78 -4.18
N ALA A 133 -13.06 7.73 -3.59
CA ALA A 133 -12.91 9.08 -4.13
C ALA A 133 -12.36 9.12 -5.56
N TRP A 134 -11.56 8.12 -5.98
CA TRP A 134 -11.06 8.03 -7.36
C TRP A 134 -12.15 7.75 -8.37
N HIS A 135 -13.26 7.13 -7.97
CA HIS A 135 -14.39 6.90 -8.87
C HIS A 135 -15.15 8.18 -9.21
N ALA A 136 -15.12 9.18 -8.33
CA ALA A 136 -15.77 10.47 -8.55
C ALA A 136 -14.91 11.43 -9.38
N MET A 137 -13.69 11.04 -9.74
CA MET A 137 -12.82 11.85 -10.61
C MET A 137 -13.29 11.72 -12.05
N GLU A 138 -13.73 12.83 -12.63
CA GLU A 138 -14.22 12.89 -14.02
C GLU A 138 -13.11 12.48 -15.01
N GLY A 139 -13.44 11.81 -16.11
CA GLY A 139 -12.42 11.35 -17.09
C GLY A 139 -11.62 12.47 -17.76
N SER A 140 -12.09 13.72 -17.65
CA SER A 140 -11.43 14.96 -18.08
C SER A 140 -10.55 15.59 -16.99
N MET A 141 -10.64 15.13 -15.73
CA MET A 141 -9.73 15.58 -14.66
C MET A 141 -8.32 15.05 -14.95
N LEU A 142 -7.49 15.93 -15.49
CA LEU A 142 -6.06 15.77 -15.46
C LEU A 142 -5.58 15.96 -14.03
N THR A 143 -5.23 14.86 -13.38
CA THR A 143 -4.58 14.91 -12.08
C THR A 143 -3.15 15.38 -12.30
N LEU A 144 -2.73 16.47 -11.66
CA LEU A 144 -1.31 16.80 -11.58
C LEU A 144 -0.54 15.80 -10.68
N SER A 145 -1.25 14.92 -9.97
CA SER A 145 -0.64 13.80 -9.25
C SER A 145 -0.06 12.78 -10.22
N LEU A 146 1.13 12.29 -9.93
CA LEU A 146 1.76 11.19 -10.68
C LEU A 146 0.87 9.95 -10.61
N ALA A 147 0.65 9.27 -11.74
CA ALA A 147 -0.12 8.02 -11.81
C ALA A 147 0.39 6.93 -10.83
N ASN A 148 1.63 7.06 -10.40
CA ASN A 148 2.29 6.20 -9.41
C ASN A 148 1.58 6.22 -8.03
N TRP A 149 0.88 7.31 -7.68
CA TRP A 149 0.09 7.44 -6.44
C TRP A 149 -1.13 6.53 -6.41
N MET A 150 -1.47 5.95 -7.57
CA MET A 150 -2.57 5.00 -7.72
C MET A 150 -2.11 3.54 -7.75
N GLU A 151 -0.83 3.28 -7.59
CA GLU A 151 -0.28 1.93 -7.62
C GLU A 151 -0.56 1.20 -6.31
N LEU A 152 -0.85 -0.09 -6.42
CA LEU A 152 -0.90 -0.94 -5.24
C LEU A 152 0.53 -1.30 -4.85
N PRO A 153 0.81 -1.49 -3.55
CA PRO A 153 2.14 -1.88 -3.12
C PRO A 153 2.56 -3.19 -3.81
N GLY A 154 3.67 -3.16 -4.55
CA GLY A 154 4.15 -4.31 -5.32
C GLY A 154 3.43 -4.56 -6.67
N LEU A 155 2.45 -3.75 -7.05
CA LEU A 155 1.68 -3.86 -8.29
C LEU A 155 1.68 -2.52 -9.04
N LYS A 156 2.66 -2.34 -9.93
CA LYS A 156 2.77 -1.14 -10.74
C LYS A 156 1.64 -1.06 -11.76
N LEU A 157 0.96 0.09 -11.82
CA LEU A 157 -0.15 0.34 -12.74
C LEU A 157 0.33 0.24 -14.19
N LYS A 158 1.56 0.70 -14.47
CA LYS A 158 2.19 0.60 -15.80
C LYS A 158 2.33 -0.85 -16.27
N ASP A 159 2.69 -1.76 -15.37
CA ASP A 159 2.89 -3.17 -15.69
C ASP A 159 1.53 -3.87 -15.90
N TRP A 160 0.57 -3.61 -15.02
CA TRP A 160 -0.81 -4.10 -15.18
C TRP A 160 -1.48 -3.61 -16.48
N MET A 161 -1.32 -2.33 -16.82
CA MET A 161 -1.85 -1.78 -18.08
C MET A 161 -1.21 -2.44 -19.31
N ARG A 162 0.08 -2.77 -19.24
CA ARG A 162 0.80 -3.47 -20.32
C ARG A 162 0.28 -4.89 -20.51
N GLU A 163 0.02 -5.60 -19.42
CA GLU A 163 -0.57 -6.94 -19.45
C GLU A 163 -1.99 -6.92 -20.01
N LYS A 164 -2.84 -6.00 -19.55
CA LYS A 164 -4.23 -5.86 -20.04
C LYS A 164 -4.31 -5.48 -21.52
N ARG A 165 -3.36 -4.70 -22.04
CA ARG A 165 -3.28 -4.38 -23.48
C ARG A 165 -2.87 -5.57 -24.35
N ARG A 166 -2.18 -6.58 -23.79
CA ARG A 166 -1.81 -7.81 -24.52
C ARG A 166 -2.97 -8.79 -24.69
N TYR A 167 -4.04 -8.66 -23.91
CA TYR A 167 -5.25 -9.49 -24.00
C TYR A 167 -6.37 -8.83 -24.84
N LYS A 168 -6.02 -7.84 -25.67
CA LYS A 168 -6.92 -7.20 -26.64
C LYS A 168 -6.49 -7.51 -28.06
#